data_AF-A0AAU6J4F4-F1
#
_entry.id   AF-A0AAU6J4F4-F1
#
_cell.length_a   1.000
_cell.length_b   1.000
_cell.length_c   1.000
_cell.angle_alpha   90.00
_cell.angle_beta   90.00
_cell.angle_gamma   90.00
#
_symmetry.space_group_name_H-M   'P 1'
#
loop_
_entity.id
_entity.type
_entity.pdbx_description
1 polymer ?
#
loop_
_entity_poly.entity_id
_entity_poly.type
_entity_poly.pdbx_seq_one_letter_code
_entity_poly.pdbx_strand_id
1 'polypeptide(L)'
;MNDSHPDPDQVPDQAAGVPEVWDEPSYEPAAPAPLGVPRTPTGNADVDAGLDRLADVDHLTADGHIEVYEDVHGGLRDALTALDARPEPSPSNRHRS
;
A
#
# COMPACT_ATOMS: atom_id res chain seq x y z
N MET A 1 34.40 -5.55 -45.07
CA MET A 1 34.24 -5.44 -43.60
C MET A 1 33.27 -6.52 -43.21
N ASN A 2 33.80 -7.59 -42.61
CA ASN A 2 33.08 -8.78 -42.18
C ASN A 2 32.84 -8.63 -40.68
N ASP A 3 31.64 -8.22 -40.29
CA ASP A 3 31.23 -8.17 -38.89
C ASP A 3 30.26 -9.32 -38.66
N SER A 4 30.85 -10.45 -38.25
CA SER A 4 30.16 -11.63 -37.75
C SER A 4 29.45 -11.29 -36.44
N HIS A 5 28.14 -11.54 -36.39
CA HIS A 5 27.35 -11.47 -35.17
C HIS A 5 27.81 -12.56 -34.19
N PRO A 6 27.98 -12.28 -32.88
CA PRO A 6 28.25 -13.33 -31.92
C PRO A 6 27.00 -14.21 -31.75
N ASP A 7 27.24 -15.52 -31.67
CA ASP A 7 26.23 -16.56 -31.44
C ASP A 7 25.73 -16.50 -29.98
N PRO A 8 24.41 -16.50 -29.71
CA PRO A 8 23.87 -16.39 -28.36
C PRO A 8 24.01 -17.67 -27.51
N ASP A 9 24.50 -18.80 -28.05
CA ASP A 9 24.69 -20.07 -27.30
C ASP A 9 26.09 -20.21 -26.67
N GLN A 10 26.88 -19.13 -26.58
CA GLN A 10 28.14 -19.14 -25.83
C GLN A 10 27.91 -18.74 -24.36
N VAL A 11 27.27 -19.63 -23.59
CA VAL A 11 27.42 -19.59 -22.13
C VAL A 11 28.86 -19.97 -21.80
N PRO A 12 29.65 -19.15 -21.08
CA PRO A 12 30.89 -19.62 -20.52
C PRO A 12 30.54 -20.79 -19.60
N ASP A 13 31.21 -21.92 -19.80
CA ASP A 13 31.27 -23.04 -18.87
C ASP A 13 31.76 -22.48 -17.53
N GLN A 14 30.82 -22.08 -16.68
CA GLN A 14 31.07 -21.65 -15.32
C GLN A 14 31.50 -22.91 -14.59
N ALA A 15 32.82 -23.11 -14.59
CA ALA A 15 33.53 -24.08 -13.82
C ALA A 15 32.82 -24.25 -12.47
N ALA A 16 32.43 -25.49 -12.19
CA ALA A 16 31.82 -25.93 -10.96
C ALA A 16 32.62 -25.46 -9.74
N GLY A 17 32.36 -24.24 -9.30
CA GLY A 17 32.59 -23.80 -7.95
C GLY A 17 31.48 -24.45 -7.12
N VAL A 18 31.89 -25.31 -6.19
CA VAL A 18 31.06 -25.70 -5.05
C VAL A 18 30.23 -24.50 -4.59
N PRO A 19 28.90 -24.62 -4.36
CA PRO A 19 28.20 -23.55 -3.68
C PRO A 19 28.86 -23.43 -2.31
N GLU A 20 29.65 -22.36 -2.12
CA GLU A 20 30.06 -21.93 -0.80
C GLU A 20 28.75 -21.73 -0.06
N VAL A 21 28.45 -22.63 0.88
CA VAL A 21 27.25 -22.54 1.69
C VAL A 21 27.53 -21.37 2.61
N TRP A 22 27.11 -20.18 2.20
CA TRP A 22 27.00 -19.05 3.11
C TRP A 22 25.98 -19.51 4.14
N ASP A 23 26.44 -19.82 5.36
CA ASP A 23 25.60 -19.82 6.55
C ASP A 23 25.12 -18.38 6.74
N GLU A 24 24.17 -17.94 5.89
CA GLU A 24 23.45 -16.71 6.11
C GLU A 24 22.72 -16.88 7.44
N PRO A 25 22.95 -16.00 8.43
CA PRO A 25 22.14 -16.01 9.63
C PRO A 25 20.69 -15.91 9.18
N SER A 26 19.87 -16.90 9.55
CA SER A 26 18.44 -16.86 9.25
C SER A 26 17.88 -15.55 9.79
N TYR A 27 17.56 -14.63 8.88
CA TYR A 27 16.96 -13.36 9.23
C TYR A 27 15.53 -13.66 9.68
N GLU A 28 15.35 -13.85 10.99
CA GLU A 28 14.02 -13.85 11.58
C GLU A 28 13.54 -12.39 11.60
N PRO A 29 12.54 -12.03 10.77
CA PRO A 29 12.03 -10.67 10.78
C PRO A 29 11.47 -10.38 12.18
N ALA A 30 11.91 -9.26 12.77
CA ALA A 30 11.32 -8.78 14.00
C ALA A 30 9.80 -8.63 13.81
N ALA A 31 9.01 -8.99 14.82
CA ALA A 31 7.58 -8.78 14.79
C ALA A 31 7.27 -7.30 14.50
N PRO A 32 6.24 -6.99 13.68
CA PRO A 32 5.90 -5.61 13.34
C PRO A 32 5.66 -4.81 14.62
N ALA A 33 6.48 -3.79 14.83
CA ALA A 33 6.28 -2.85 15.93
C ALA A 33 5.29 -1.77 15.48
N PRO A 34 4.30 -1.41 16.33
CA PRO A 34 3.33 -0.37 15.98
C PRO A 34 4.02 0.97 15.75
N LEU A 35 3.58 1.72 14.75
CA LEU A 35 4.22 2.97 14.29
C LEU A 35 4.16 4.13 15.32
N GLY A 36 3.35 4.00 16.38
CA GLY A 36 3.32 4.95 17.49
C GLY A 36 2.82 6.36 17.14
N VAL A 37 2.17 6.53 15.99
CA VAL A 37 1.62 7.83 15.56
C VAL A 37 0.33 8.11 16.33
N PRO A 38 0.27 9.18 17.15
CA PRO A 38 -0.94 9.51 17.88
C PRO A 38 -2.06 9.90 16.90
N ARG A 39 -3.22 9.24 17.00
CA ARG A 39 -4.41 9.53 16.18
C ARG A 39 -5.40 10.35 16.99
N THR A 40 -5.59 11.61 16.60
CA THR A 40 -6.70 12.44 17.09
C THR A 40 -7.93 12.16 16.22
N PRO A 41 -9.13 11.91 16.79
CA PRO A 41 -10.35 11.72 16.02
C PRO A 41 -10.57 12.91 15.07
N THR A 42 -10.88 12.61 13.82
CA THR A 42 -11.08 13.63 12.79
C THR A 42 -12.45 14.30 12.90
N GLY A 43 -13.39 13.63 13.58
CA GLY A 43 -14.78 14.07 13.71
C GLY A 43 -15.66 13.66 12.54
N ASN A 44 -15.11 12.91 11.57
CA ASN A 44 -15.86 12.24 10.51
C ASN A 44 -15.88 10.74 10.77
N ALA A 45 -17.07 10.18 11.01
CA ALA A 45 -17.25 8.79 11.40
C ALA A 45 -16.71 7.79 10.36
N ASP A 46 -16.83 8.10 9.06
CA ASP A 46 -16.37 7.22 7.98
C ASP A 46 -14.83 7.22 7.88
N VAL A 47 -14.22 8.39 8.05
CA VAL A 47 -12.75 8.53 8.10
C VAL A 47 -12.19 7.85 9.35
N ASP A 48 -12.82 8.07 10.50
CA ASP A 48 -12.39 7.49 11.78
C ASP A 48 -12.54 5.95 11.76
N ALA A 49 -13.59 5.40 11.13
CA ALA A 49 -13.76 3.95 10.96
C ALA A 49 -12.67 3.33 10.06
N GLY A 50 -12.30 4.01 8.96
CA GLY A 50 -11.19 3.55 8.10
C GLY A 50 -9.84 3.54 8.81
N LEU A 51 -9.58 4.54 9.67
CA LEU A 51 -8.37 4.61 10.48
C LEU A 51 -8.31 3.54 11.57
N ASP A 52 -9.45 3.17 12.16
CA ASP A 52 -9.53 2.08 13.15
C ASP A 52 -9.21 0.74 12.48
N ARG A 53 -9.80 0.47 11.31
CA ARG A 53 -9.52 -0.74 10.53
C ARG A 53 -8.07 -0.83 10.06
N LEU A 54 -7.42 0.29 9.79
CA LEU A 54 -5.98 0.32 9.50
C LEU A 54 -5.13 -0.03 10.72
N ALA A 55 -5.60 0.26 11.94
CA ALA A 55 -4.93 -0.19 13.18
C ALA A 55 -4.89 -1.71 13.27
N ASP A 56 -5.95 -2.38 12.84
CA ASP A 56 -6.03 -3.85 12.86
C ASP A 56 -5.02 -4.49 11.89
N VAL A 57 -4.71 -3.83 10.77
CA VAL A 57 -3.74 -4.31 9.77
C VAL A 57 -2.32 -4.42 10.34
N ASP A 58 -1.93 -3.53 11.24
CA ASP A 58 -0.60 -3.57 11.89
C ASP A 58 -0.37 -4.91 12.64
N HIS A 59 -1.45 -5.65 12.94
CA HIS A 59 -1.42 -6.96 13.60
C HIS A 59 -1.65 -8.15 12.67
N LEU A 60 -1.95 -7.94 11.39
CA LEU A 60 -2.16 -9.01 10.40
C LEU A 60 -0.84 -9.51 9.81
N THR A 61 -0.87 -10.70 9.22
CA THR A 61 0.23 -11.19 8.35
C THR A 61 0.19 -10.49 7.00
N ALA A 62 1.32 -10.46 6.28
CA ALA A 62 1.46 -9.75 5.00
C ALA A 62 0.40 -10.15 3.95
N ASP A 63 -0.02 -11.42 3.93
CA ASP A 63 -1.07 -11.91 3.03
C ASP A 63 -2.44 -11.22 3.27
N GLY A 64 -2.70 -10.77 4.50
CA GLY A 64 -3.94 -10.05 4.87
C GLY A 64 -3.86 -8.53 4.73
N HIS A 65 -2.68 -7.97 4.44
CA HIS A 65 -2.51 -6.50 4.39
C HIS A 65 -3.12 -5.88 3.13
N ILE A 66 -3.02 -6.57 1.99
CA ILE A 66 -3.44 -6.03 0.69
C ILE A 66 -4.95 -5.82 0.65
N GLU A 67 -5.74 -6.81 1.05
CA GLU A 67 -7.21 -6.73 1.00
C GLU A 67 -7.75 -5.61 1.90
N VAL A 68 -7.13 -5.40 3.07
CA VAL A 68 -7.54 -4.33 3.98
C VAL A 68 -7.07 -2.96 3.50
N TYR A 69 -5.89 -2.86 2.89
CA TYR A 69 -5.40 -1.59 2.35
C TYR A 69 -6.31 -1.07 1.24
N GLU A 70 -6.74 -1.94 0.31
CA GLU A 70 -7.63 -1.58 -0.79
C GLU A 70 -9.01 -1.13 -0.29
N ASP A 71 -9.58 -1.85 0.68
CA ASP A 71 -10.87 -1.50 1.29
C ASP A 71 -10.81 -0.15 2.04
N VAL A 72 -9.77 0.07 2.85
CA VAL A 72 -9.54 1.34 3.55
C VAL A 72 -9.31 2.48 2.55
N HIS A 73 -8.55 2.24 1.48
CA HIS A 73 -8.28 3.25 0.46
C HIS A 73 -9.55 3.66 -0.28
N GLY A 74 -10.41 2.71 -0.64
CA GLY A 74 -11.71 2.96 -1.25
C GLY A 74 -12.62 3.77 -0.32
N GLY A 75 -12.80 3.32 0.92
CA GLY A 75 -13.67 3.98 1.90
C GLY A 75 -13.22 5.42 2.22
N LEU A 76 -11.91 5.65 2.37
CA LEU A 76 -11.38 6.98 2.63
C LEU A 76 -11.57 7.91 1.42
N ARG A 77 -11.37 7.40 0.21
CA ARG A 77 -11.57 8.17 -1.02
C ARG A 77 -13.03 8.60 -1.18
N ASP A 78 -13.97 7.71 -0.88
CA ASP A 78 -15.40 8.01 -0.94
C ASP A 78 -15.80 9.03 0.12
N ALA A 79 -15.32 8.89 1.36
CA ALA A 79 -15.58 9.84 2.44
C ALA A 79 -15.06 11.25 2.10
N LEU A 80 -13.85 11.35 1.55
CA LEU A 80 -13.27 12.61 1.11
C LEU A 80 -14.01 13.22 -0.09
N THR A 81 -14.43 12.38 -1.03
CA THR A 81 -15.25 12.80 -2.18
C THR A 81 -16.60 13.35 -1.71
N ALA A 82 -17.24 12.72 -0.73
CA ALA A 82 -18.51 13.18 -0.16
C ALA A 82 -18.36 14.52 0.58
N LEU A 83 -17.23 14.76 1.25
CA LEU A 83 -16.91 16.04 1.86
C LEU A 83 -16.72 17.15 0.81
N ASP A 84 -16.05 16.83 -0.29
CA ASP A 84 -15.81 17.76 -1.40
C ASP A 84 -17.11 18.06 -2.19
N ALA A 85 -18.01 17.08 -2.27
CA ALA A 85 -19.30 17.21 -2.93
C ALA A 85 -20.37 17.97 -2.11
N ARG A 86 -19.99 18.61 -1.00
CA ARG A 86 -20.93 19.38 -0.15
C ARG A 86 -21.73 20.35 -1.04
N PRO A 87 -23.07 20.24 -1.10
CA PRO A 87 -23.87 21.06 -1.99
C PRO A 87 -23.68 22.54 -1.68
N GLU A 88 -23.35 23.33 -2.70
CA GLU A 88 -23.47 24.79 -2.63
C GLU A 88 -24.89 25.13 -2.14
N PRO A 89 -25.04 26.06 -1.18
CA PRO A 89 -26.38 26.47 -0.73
C PRO A 89 -27.18 26.91 -1.96
N SER A 90 -28.23 26.14 -2.28
CA SER A 90 -29.11 26.47 -3.40
C SER A 90 -29.56 27.92 -3.26
N PRO A 91 -29.46 28.76 -4.31
CA PRO A 91 -29.95 30.12 -4.24
C PRO A 91 -31.43 30.02 -3.89
N SER A 92 -31.76 30.43 -2.66
CA SER A 92 -33.12 30.48 -2.16
C SER A 92 -33.93 31.24 -3.19
N ASN A 93 -34.98 30.61 -3.72
CA ASN A 93 -35.80 31.11 -4.82
C ASN A 93 -36.42 32.47 -4.44
N ARG A 94 -35.64 33.57 -4.57
CA ARG A 94 -35.93 34.92 -4.07
C ARG A 94 -36.63 35.77 -5.14
N HIS A 95 -37.33 35.13 -6.06
CA HIS A 95 -38.03 35.79 -7.16
C HIS A 95 -39.46 35.26 -7.23
N ARG A 96 -40.25 35.56 -6.20
CA ARG A 96 -41.71 35.62 -6.31
C ARG A 96 -42.20 36.90 -5.66
N SER A 97 -42.28 37.97 -6.45
CA SER A 97 -43.07 39.17 -6.19
C SER A 97 -43.43 39.79 -7.53
#